data_AF-A0A6G3TNF4-F1
#
_entry.id   AF-A0A6G3TNF4-F1
#
_cell.length_a   1.000
_cell.length_b   1.000
_cell.length_c   1.000
_cell.angle_alpha   90.00
_cell.angle_beta   90.00
_cell.angle_gamma   90.00
#
_symmetry.space_group_name_H-M   'P 1'
#
loop_
_entity.id
_entity.type
_entity.pdbx_description
1 polymer ?
#
loop_
_entity_poly.entity_id
_entity_poly.type
_entity_poly.pdbx_seq_one_letter_code
_entity_poly.pdbx_strand_id
1 'polypeptide(L)'
;MPSAAPGVLRVRPLSFEATASYVQRLATAYRLTLPQLLDGAGITLTGHGTLPAAELHLSPAACHHLATLTRIPLPHLTRSLPRLDPNDDAHHTAAAARWKRLEAAQQPVRACTLCTRHRSHGITDTAWVHPAPHRLVCPRHHQAAPDPRLAATVRTQASPELAAAHHAHQRLLQHPRAITAWTTARAITTRWYDHQQHLTHRWHTRLTRLCAANPHLTTTGSASPALLARDLVIYPETVALARALAALPNRPHRDTDDALNLIAHRLGLTRLTPSANDPLRVFLTHTRH
;
A
#
# COMPACT_ATOMS: atom_id res chain seq x y z
N MET A 1 22.18 -31.60 -11.49
CA MET A 1 21.87 -30.15 -11.39
C MET A 1 22.79 -29.56 -10.33
N PRO A 2 23.68 -28.60 -10.64
CA PRO A 2 24.51 -27.98 -9.62
C PRO A 2 23.60 -27.21 -8.65
N SER A 3 23.55 -27.66 -7.40
CA SER A 3 22.80 -27.02 -6.32
C SER A 3 23.48 -25.70 -6.00
N ALA A 4 22.83 -24.59 -6.35
CA ALA A 4 23.26 -23.28 -5.85
C ALA A 4 23.16 -23.32 -4.32
N ALA A 5 24.29 -23.12 -3.62
CA ALA A 5 24.30 -23.20 -2.17
C ALA A 5 23.27 -22.20 -1.57
N PRO A 6 22.44 -22.64 -0.60
CA PRO A 6 21.47 -21.78 0.06
C PRO A 6 22.10 -20.47 0.58
N GLY A 7 21.55 -19.34 0.15
CA GLY A 7 21.96 -17.99 0.57
C GLY A 7 23.03 -17.31 -0.31
N VAL A 8 23.46 -17.93 -1.42
CA VAL A 8 24.43 -17.32 -2.36
C VAL A 8 23.83 -16.11 -3.07
N LEU A 9 22.55 -16.18 -3.46
CA LEU A 9 21.84 -15.08 -4.12
C LEU A 9 20.97 -14.35 -3.09
N ARG A 10 21.49 -13.20 -2.62
CA ARG A 10 20.86 -12.41 -1.55
C ARG A 10 19.73 -11.53 -2.07
N VAL A 11 18.59 -12.11 -2.39
CA VAL A 11 17.37 -11.32 -2.57
C VAL A 11 16.88 -10.85 -1.20
N ARG A 12 16.76 -9.53 -1.00
CA ARG A 12 16.20 -8.95 0.23
C ARG A 12 14.71 -8.67 0.04
N PRO A 13 13.87 -8.94 1.06
CA PRO A 13 12.46 -8.58 1.00
C PRO A 13 12.31 -7.06 0.97
N LEU A 14 11.26 -6.60 0.30
CA LEU A 14 10.76 -5.24 0.42
C LEU A 14 9.94 -5.12 1.70
N SER A 15 9.82 -3.91 2.23
CA SER A 15 8.87 -3.68 3.32
C SER A 15 7.44 -3.84 2.81
N PHE A 16 6.60 -4.53 3.58
CA PHE A 16 5.21 -4.86 3.22
C PHE A 16 5.08 -5.75 1.98
N GLU A 17 6.11 -6.50 1.59
CA GLU A 17 6.03 -7.38 0.44
C GLU A 17 5.05 -8.53 0.67
N ALA A 18 4.30 -8.89 -0.37
CA ALA A 18 3.53 -10.13 -0.40
C ALA A 18 4.47 -11.33 -0.27
N THR A 19 4.10 -12.33 0.53
CA THR A 19 4.94 -13.50 0.78
C THR A 19 5.22 -14.25 -0.53
N ALA A 20 4.18 -14.46 -1.34
CA ALA A 20 4.28 -15.04 -2.67
C ALA A 20 5.22 -14.25 -3.58
N SER A 21 5.20 -12.92 -3.51
CA SER A 21 6.08 -12.07 -4.33
C SER A 21 7.55 -12.29 -3.96
N TYR A 22 7.85 -12.29 -2.66
CA TYR A 22 9.20 -12.49 -2.18
C TYR A 22 9.75 -13.88 -2.55
N VAL A 23 8.95 -14.93 -2.32
CA VAL A 23 9.36 -16.31 -2.63
C VAL A 23 9.49 -16.51 -4.15
N GLN A 24 8.64 -15.91 -4.97
CA GLN A 24 8.78 -15.95 -6.44
C GLN A 24 10.06 -15.25 -6.91
N ARG A 25 10.43 -14.12 -6.31
CA ARG A 25 11.70 -13.43 -6.61
C ARG A 25 12.91 -14.25 -6.18
N LEU A 26 12.83 -14.96 -5.06
CA LEU A 26 13.86 -15.92 -4.65
C LEU A 26 13.98 -17.04 -5.68
N ALA A 27 12.87 -17.66 -6.08
CA ALA A 27 12.87 -18.74 -7.06
C ALA A 27 13.50 -18.29 -8.38
N THR A 28 13.11 -17.10 -8.85
CA THR A 28 13.68 -16.46 -10.04
C THR A 28 15.20 -16.26 -9.91
N ALA A 29 15.67 -15.76 -8.75
CA ALA A 29 17.10 -15.59 -8.51
C ALA A 29 17.86 -16.92 -8.60
N TYR A 30 17.33 -17.97 -7.97
CA TYR A 30 17.92 -19.32 -8.07
C TYR A 30 17.65 -20.03 -9.41
N ARG A 31 16.96 -19.39 -10.37
CA ARG A 31 16.52 -19.98 -11.65
C ARG A 31 15.69 -21.26 -11.47
N LEU A 32 14.88 -21.29 -10.42
CA LEU A 32 13.97 -22.38 -10.09
C LEU A 32 12.53 -21.92 -10.33
N THR A 33 11.64 -22.88 -10.56
CA THR A 33 10.21 -22.63 -10.38
C THR A 33 9.88 -22.50 -8.89
N LEU A 34 8.76 -21.87 -8.56
CA LEU A 34 8.31 -21.76 -7.18
C LEU A 34 8.17 -23.14 -6.49
N PRO A 35 7.53 -24.17 -7.11
CA PRO A 35 7.49 -25.51 -6.54
C PRO A 35 8.87 -26.10 -6.28
N GLN A 36 9.82 -25.96 -7.22
CA GLN A 36 11.18 -26.48 -7.07
C GLN A 36 11.94 -25.82 -5.91
N LEU A 37 11.80 -24.51 -5.72
CA LEU A 37 12.41 -23.81 -4.58
C LEU A 37 11.85 -24.31 -3.25
N LEU A 38 10.52 -24.44 -3.16
CA LEU A 38 9.85 -24.85 -1.93
C LEU A 38 10.16 -26.31 -1.58
N ASP A 39 10.15 -27.20 -2.57
CA ASP A 39 10.53 -28.60 -2.41
C ASP A 39 11.99 -28.73 -1.93
N GLY A 40 12.91 -27.99 -2.55
CA GLY A 40 14.31 -27.92 -2.11
C GLY A 40 14.51 -27.34 -0.70
N ALA A 41 13.52 -26.62 -0.17
CA ALA A 41 13.49 -26.13 1.21
C ALA A 41 12.73 -27.07 2.18
N GLY A 42 12.27 -28.23 1.69
CA GLY A 42 11.45 -29.16 2.47
C GLY A 42 10.09 -28.58 2.84
N ILE A 43 9.49 -27.77 1.97
CA ILE A 43 8.18 -27.15 2.17
C ILE A 43 7.19 -27.70 1.14
N THR A 44 6.18 -28.42 1.60
CA THR A 44 5.14 -28.98 0.72
C THR A 44 4.19 -27.89 0.23
N LEU A 45 4.10 -27.67 -1.07
CA LEU A 45 3.17 -26.70 -1.68
C LEU A 45 1.83 -27.36 -1.99
N THR A 46 0.74 -26.70 -1.60
CA THR A 46 -0.64 -27.13 -1.89
C THR A 46 -1.45 -26.03 -2.60
N GLY A 47 -2.31 -26.48 -3.52
CA GLY A 47 -3.15 -25.60 -4.33
C GLY A 47 -2.38 -24.83 -5.41
N HIS A 48 -3.09 -23.91 -6.06
CA HIS A 48 -2.54 -23.05 -7.12
C HIS A 48 -3.04 -21.61 -6.93
N GLY A 49 -2.22 -20.65 -7.34
CA GLY A 49 -2.55 -19.24 -7.24
C GLY A 49 -1.55 -18.38 -8.00
N THR A 50 -1.97 -17.17 -8.33
CA THR A 50 -1.14 -16.18 -9.02
C THR A 50 -1.34 -14.81 -8.39
N LEU A 51 -0.25 -14.04 -8.32
CA LEU A 51 -0.32 -12.64 -7.90
C LEU A 51 -1.02 -11.81 -8.98
N PRO A 52 -1.78 -10.76 -8.61
CA PRO A 52 -2.06 -10.32 -7.23
C PRO A 52 -3.29 -11.00 -6.60
N ALA A 53 -3.95 -11.94 -7.29
CA ALA A 53 -5.22 -12.51 -6.84
C ALA A 53 -5.10 -13.57 -5.73
N ALA A 54 -3.89 -14.05 -5.44
CA ALA A 54 -3.63 -15.03 -4.39
C ALA A 54 -2.33 -14.73 -3.63
N GLU A 55 -2.28 -15.21 -2.39
CA GLU A 55 -1.14 -15.11 -1.48
C GLU A 55 -0.67 -16.50 -1.05
N LEU A 56 0.62 -16.61 -0.73
CA LEU A 56 1.21 -17.82 -0.18
C LEU A 56 1.21 -17.76 1.35
N HIS A 57 0.42 -18.62 1.99
CA HIS A 57 0.40 -18.79 3.43
C HIS A 57 1.33 -19.93 3.83
N LEU A 58 2.23 -19.67 4.76
CA LEU A 58 3.22 -20.63 5.26
C LEU A 58 2.85 -21.11 6.66
N SER A 59 3.08 -22.39 6.95
CA SER A 59 3.04 -22.91 8.32
C SER A 59 4.23 -22.36 9.14
N PRO A 60 4.18 -22.39 10.49
CA PRO A 60 5.29 -21.93 11.32
C PRO A 60 6.63 -22.61 10.96
N ALA A 61 6.61 -23.93 10.72
CA ALA A 61 7.79 -24.69 10.28
C ALA A 61 8.31 -24.21 8.91
N ALA A 62 7.42 -23.94 7.96
CA ALA A 62 7.79 -23.38 6.66
C ALA A 62 8.38 -21.98 6.75
N CYS A 63 7.90 -21.13 7.68
CA CYS A 63 8.51 -19.83 7.97
C CYS A 63 9.95 -19.97 8.46
N HIS A 64 10.22 -20.93 9.36
CA HIS A 64 11.58 -21.23 9.81
C HIS A 64 12.47 -21.77 8.68
N HIS A 65 11.97 -22.67 7.84
CA HIS A 65 12.72 -23.17 6.69
C HIS A 65 13.08 -22.04 5.71
N LEU A 66 12.14 -21.13 5.44
CA LEU A 66 12.38 -19.95 4.63
C LEU A 66 13.43 -19.01 5.25
N ALA A 67 13.39 -18.80 6.57
CA ALA A 67 14.40 -18.02 7.30
C ALA A 67 15.80 -18.63 7.15
N THR A 68 15.91 -19.96 7.30
CA THR A 68 17.16 -20.70 7.11
C THR A 68 17.67 -20.62 5.67
N LEU A 69 16.80 -20.87 4.68
CA LEU A 69 17.12 -20.79 3.26
C LEU A 69 17.67 -19.42 2.86
N THR A 70 17.04 -18.36 3.38
CA THR A 70 17.38 -16.97 3.02
C THR A 70 18.49 -16.39 3.89
N ARG A 71 18.84 -17.04 5.01
CA ARG A 71 19.72 -16.52 6.07
C ARG A 71 19.25 -15.16 6.60
N ILE A 72 17.94 -14.93 6.64
CA ILE A 72 17.33 -13.74 7.23
C ILE A 72 16.61 -14.18 8.51
N PRO A 73 16.91 -13.58 9.68
CA PRO A 73 16.22 -13.90 10.91
C PRO A 73 14.70 -13.77 10.74
N LEU A 74 13.95 -14.73 11.29
CA LEU A 74 12.49 -14.73 11.19
C LEU A 74 11.84 -13.39 11.63
N PRO A 75 12.28 -12.72 12.72
CA PRO A 75 11.76 -11.40 13.08
C PRO A 75 11.95 -10.31 12.03
N HIS A 76 12.97 -10.42 11.18
CA HIS A 76 13.20 -9.49 10.08
C HIS A 76 12.31 -9.81 8.87
N LEU A 77 12.05 -11.10 8.64
CA LEU A 77 11.10 -11.54 7.62
C LEU A 77 9.68 -11.13 7.98
N THR A 78 9.21 -11.40 9.20
CA THR A 78 7.84 -11.05 9.63
C THR A 78 7.58 -9.54 9.58
N ARG A 79 8.58 -8.71 9.92
CA ARG A 79 8.48 -7.24 9.78
C ARG A 79 8.34 -6.79 8.32
N SER A 80 8.94 -7.53 7.39
CA SER A 80 8.93 -7.18 5.96
C SER A 80 7.76 -7.79 5.22
N LEU A 81 7.29 -8.96 5.66
CA LEU A 81 6.24 -9.78 5.07
C LEU A 81 5.05 -9.83 6.03
N PRO A 82 4.14 -8.85 5.98
CA PRO A 82 3.12 -8.65 7.02
C PRO A 82 2.08 -9.78 7.10
N ARG A 83 2.02 -10.65 6.08
CA ARG A 83 1.17 -11.85 6.05
C ARG A 83 1.94 -13.15 6.25
N LEU A 84 3.22 -13.06 6.62
CA LEU A 84 4.01 -14.20 7.09
C LEU A 84 3.61 -14.62 8.51
N ASP A 85 2.72 -13.88 9.15
CA ASP A 85 2.30 -14.13 10.52
C ASP A 85 1.81 -15.57 10.67
N PRO A 86 2.43 -16.38 11.53
CA PRO A 86 2.01 -17.74 11.80
C PRO A 86 0.69 -17.69 12.57
N ASN A 87 -0.43 -17.52 11.87
CA ASN A 87 -1.72 -17.61 12.54
C ASN A 87 -2.01 -19.08 12.85
N ASP A 88 -1.97 -19.36 14.16
CA ASP A 88 -2.32 -20.59 14.85
C ASP A 88 -3.75 -20.98 14.51
N ASP A 89 -3.91 -22.23 14.07
CA ASP A 89 -5.16 -23.01 14.14
C ASP A 89 -4.90 -24.49 13.81
N ALA A 90 -3.66 -24.86 13.50
CA ALA A 90 -3.29 -26.25 13.33
C ALA A 90 -1.87 -26.48 13.83
N HIS A 91 -1.73 -27.48 14.69
CA HIS A 91 -0.47 -28.08 15.12
C HIS A 91 0.23 -28.81 13.95
N HIS A 92 0.27 -28.18 12.77
CA HIS A 92 0.98 -28.69 11.61
C HIS A 92 2.48 -28.58 11.89
N THR A 93 3.04 -29.66 12.45
CA THR A 93 4.47 -29.88 12.59
C THR A 93 5.17 -29.91 11.23
N ALA A 94 4.45 -30.26 10.17
CA ALA A 94 4.96 -30.27 8.80
C ALA A 94 5.13 -28.86 8.22
N ALA A 95 6.27 -28.63 7.56
CA ALA A 95 6.52 -27.43 6.78
C ALA A 95 5.66 -27.46 5.49
N ALA A 96 4.65 -26.59 5.44
CA ALA A 96 3.71 -26.52 4.33
C ALA A 96 3.47 -25.08 3.88
N ALA A 97 3.18 -24.94 2.59
CA ALA A 97 2.75 -23.71 1.95
C ALA A 97 1.41 -23.95 1.24
N ARG A 98 0.47 -23.02 1.37
CA ARG A 98 -0.82 -23.08 0.68
C ARG A 98 -1.15 -21.78 -0.02
N TRP A 99 -1.70 -21.88 -1.22
CA TRP A 99 -2.29 -20.73 -1.89
C TRP A 99 -3.63 -20.36 -1.25
N LYS A 100 -3.80 -19.08 -0.91
CA LYS A 100 -5.06 -18.50 -0.45
C LYS A 100 -5.49 -17.40 -1.42
N ARG A 101 -6.72 -17.49 -1.91
CA ARG A 101 -7.32 -16.42 -2.74
C ARG A 101 -7.48 -15.15 -1.90
N LEU A 102 -7.19 -14.00 -2.49
CA LEU A 102 -7.37 -12.68 -1.90
C LEU A 102 -8.61 -12.01 -2.46
N GLU A 103 -9.39 -11.41 -1.56
CA GLU A 103 -10.42 -10.44 -1.93
C GLU A 103 -9.79 -9.21 -2.58
N ALA A 104 -10.53 -8.56 -3.48
CA ALA A 104 -10.02 -7.42 -4.26
C ALA A 104 -9.39 -6.32 -3.38
N ALA A 105 -9.99 -6.01 -2.24
CA ALA A 105 -9.48 -5.00 -1.30
C ALA A 105 -8.18 -5.40 -0.58
N GLN A 106 -7.82 -6.68 -0.61
CA GLN A 106 -6.64 -7.24 0.04
C GLN A 106 -5.47 -7.47 -0.93
N GLN A 107 -5.74 -7.41 -2.23
CA GLN A 107 -4.75 -7.69 -3.27
C GLN A 107 -3.57 -6.71 -3.16
N PRO A 108 -2.33 -7.22 -3.22
CA PRO A 108 -1.16 -6.37 -3.22
C PRO A 108 -1.07 -5.58 -4.53
N VAL A 109 -0.32 -4.49 -4.48
CA VAL A 109 -0.08 -3.58 -5.61
C VAL A 109 1.38 -3.65 -6.04
N ARG A 110 1.69 -3.20 -7.26
CA ARG A 110 3.07 -3.19 -7.76
C ARG A 110 3.99 -2.35 -6.86
N ALA A 111 5.14 -2.91 -6.49
CA ALA A 111 6.18 -2.15 -5.82
C ALA A 111 6.91 -1.22 -6.80
N CYS A 112 7.63 -0.24 -6.25
CA CYS A 112 8.55 0.57 -7.04
C CYS A 112 9.64 -0.31 -7.70
N THR A 113 9.71 -0.26 -9.03
CA THR A 113 10.61 -1.08 -9.85
C THR A 113 12.08 -0.88 -9.51
N LEU A 114 12.51 0.36 -9.26
CA LEU A 114 13.89 0.67 -8.88
C LEU A 114 14.24 0.17 -7.47
N CYS A 115 13.30 0.25 -6.52
CA CYS A 115 13.48 -0.35 -5.20
C CYS A 115 13.59 -1.88 -5.28
N THR A 116 12.72 -2.52 -6.09
CA THR A 116 12.75 -3.95 -6.33
C THR A 116 14.08 -4.37 -6.93
N ARG A 117 14.50 -3.69 -8.00
CA ARG A 117 15.77 -3.97 -8.69
C ARG A 117 16.96 -3.87 -7.76
N HIS A 118 16.99 -2.84 -6.92
CA HIS A 118 18.03 -2.67 -5.92
C HIS A 118 18.03 -3.82 -4.88
N ARG A 119 16.85 -4.22 -4.37
CA ARG A 119 16.72 -5.31 -3.38
C ARG A 119 16.91 -6.71 -3.96
N SER A 120 16.85 -6.85 -5.27
CA SER A 120 17.08 -8.10 -6.01
C SER A 120 18.42 -8.13 -6.74
N HIS A 121 19.33 -7.17 -6.52
CA HIS A 121 20.60 -7.10 -7.24
C HIS A 121 20.45 -7.18 -8.77
N GLY A 122 19.42 -6.52 -9.32
CA GLY A 122 19.20 -6.46 -10.76
C GLY A 122 18.41 -7.62 -11.37
N ILE A 123 18.19 -8.71 -10.62
CA ILE A 123 17.59 -9.97 -11.14
C ILE A 123 16.13 -9.80 -11.58
N THR A 124 15.39 -8.93 -10.91
CA THR A 124 13.98 -8.66 -11.20
C THR A 124 13.64 -7.23 -10.81
N ASP A 125 12.68 -6.65 -11.53
CA ASP A 125 12.07 -5.34 -11.25
C ASP A 125 10.62 -5.47 -10.75
N THR A 126 10.12 -6.71 -10.67
CA THR A 126 8.72 -7.00 -10.38
C THR A 126 8.57 -7.53 -8.97
N ALA A 127 7.80 -6.81 -8.16
CA ALA A 127 7.38 -7.23 -6.84
C ALA A 127 6.00 -6.66 -6.52
N TRP A 128 5.34 -7.29 -5.56
CA TRP A 128 4.01 -6.91 -5.09
C TRP A 128 4.07 -6.62 -3.58
N VAL A 129 3.50 -5.51 -3.16
CA VAL A 129 3.46 -5.08 -1.75
C VAL A 129 2.02 -4.88 -1.32
N HIS A 130 1.70 -5.26 -0.09
CA HIS A 130 0.39 -4.93 0.47
C HIS A 130 0.29 -3.41 0.62
N PRO A 131 -0.84 -2.82 0.20
CA PRO A 131 -1.04 -1.38 0.29
C PRO A 131 -1.04 -0.96 1.77
N ALA A 132 0.01 -0.27 2.17
CA ALA A 132 0.06 0.43 3.45
C ALA A 132 -0.36 1.88 3.19
N PRO A 133 -1.37 2.43 3.90
CA PRO A 133 -1.88 3.76 3.58
C PRO A 133 -0.83 4.88 3.65
N HIS A 134 0.22 4.67 4.43
CA HIS A 134 1.36 5.57 4.57
C HIS A 134 2.46 5.39 3.50
N ARG A 135 2.33 4.44 2.57
CA ARG A 135 3.32 4.14 1.51
C ARG A 135 2.68 4.05 0.13
N LEU A 136 1.76 4.97 -0.16
CA LEU A 136 1.10 5.04 -1.47
C LEU A 136 2.08 5.37 -2.61
N VAL A 137 3.14 6.13 -2.31
CA VAL A 137 4.14 6.58 -3.29
C VAL A 137 5.56 6.28 -2.80
N CYS A 138 6.46 6.02 -3.74
CA CYS A 138 7.89 6.04 -3.54
C CYS A 138 8.42 7.43 -3.91
N PRO A 139 8.70 8.32 -2.95
CA PRO A 139 9.15 9.68 -3.26
C PRO A 139 10.54 9.71 -3.91
N ARG A 140 11.41 8.74 -3.59
CA ARG A 140 12.78 8.66 -4.11
C ARG A 140 12.84 8.42 -5.62
N HIS A 141 11.95 7.57 -6.12
CA HIS A 141 11.93 7.15 -7.53
C HIS A 141 10.71 7.68 -8.28
N HIS A 142 9.87 8.46 -7.60
CA HIS A 142 8.63 9.03 -8.13
C HIS A 142 7.76 7.99 -8.85
N GLN A 143 7.48 6.89 -8.15
CA GLN A 143 6.61 5.82 -8.62
C GLN A 143 5.54 5.48 -7.59
N ALA A 144 4.40 5.01 -8.05
CA ALA A 144 3.30 4.53 -7.23
C ALA A 144 2.57 3.38 -7.91
N ALA A 145 1.84 2.58 -7.15
CA ALA A 145 0.85 1.65 -7.70
C ALA A 145 -0.39 1.70 -6.82
N PRO A 146 -1.35 2.58 -7.13
CA PRO A 146 -2.52 2.78 -6.28
C PRO A 146 -3.51 1.61 -6.31
N ASP A 147 -3.53 0.84 -7.40
CA ASP A 147 -4.58 -0.14 -7.67
C ASP A 147 -3.98 -1.49 -8.13
N PRO A 148 -4.46 -2.64 -7.60
CA PRO A 148 -3.94 -3.96 -7.94
C PRO A 148 -4.17 -4.37 -9.40
N ARG A 149 -5.10 -3.70 -10.11
CA ARG A 149 -5.37 -3.95 -11.54
C ARG A 149 -4.26 -3.43 -12.45
N LEU A 150 -3.39 -2.55 -11.93
CA LEU A 150 -2.28 -2.00 -12.70
C LEU A 150 -1.12 -3.00 -12.77
N ALA A 151 -0.78 -3.44 -13.98
CA ALA A 151 0.38 -4.29 -14.23
C ALA A 151 1.72 -3.52 -14.11
N ALA A 152 1.68 -2.19 -14.23
CA ALA A 152 2.83 -1.30 -14.18
C ALA A 152 2.67 -0.22 -13.11
N THR A 153 3.78 0.34 -12.64
CA THR A 153 3.78 1.49 -11.74
C THR A 153 3.47 2.78 -12.48
N VAL A 154 2.76 3.68 -11.80
CA VAL A 154 2.49 5.05 -12.21
C VAL A 154 3.68 5.94 -11.87
N ARG A 155 4.18 6.70 -12.85
CA ARG A 155 5.16 7.78 -12.70
C ARG A 155 4.51 9.00 -12.07
N THR A 156 5.09 9.52 -10.99
CA THR A 156 4.53 10.62 -10.19
C THR A 156 5.32 11.92 -10.27
N GLN A 157 6.37 11.98 -11.11
CA GLN A 157 7.22 13.18 -11.26
C GLN A 157 6.43 14.43 -11.65
N ALA A 158 5.39 14.27 -12.48
CA ALA A 158 4.54 15.38 -12.94
C ALA A 158 3.61 15.95 -11.85
N SER A 159 3.58 15.34 -10.66
CA SER A 159 2.74 15.72 -9.53
C SER A 159 3.57 15.79 -8.24
N PRO A 160 4.45 16.80 -8.09
CA PRO A 160 5.36 16.94 -6.94
C PRO A 160 4.64 17.02 -5.59
N GLU A 161 3.37 17.45 -5.58
CA GLU A 161 2.53 17.46 -4.39
C GLU A 161 2.36 16.07 -3.76
N LEU A 162 2.48 14.99 -4.54
CA LEU A 162 2.43 13.62 -4.02
C LEU A 162 3.64 13.29 -3.13
N ALA A 163 4.83 13.76 -3.50
CA ALA A 163 6.03 13.58 -2.68
C ALA A 163 5.94 14.43 -1.40
N ALA A 164 5.48 15.67 -1.51
CA ALA A 164 5.26 16.53 -0.33
C ALA A 164 4.21 15.92 0.63
N ALA A 165 3.11 15.41 0.08
CA ALA A 165 2.08 14.70 0.84
C ALA A 165 2.64 13.45 1.53
N HIS A 166 3.51 12.69 0.86
CA HIS A 166 4.16 11.53 1.47
C HIS A 166 4.96 11.91 2.71
N HIS A 167 5.81 12.93 2.61
CA HIS A 167 6.59 13.41 3.76
C HIS A 167 5.70 13.95 4.88
N ALA A 168 4.62 14.65 4.53
CA ALA A 168 3.63 15.10 5.51
C ALA A 168 2.91 13.94 6.20
N HIS A 169 2.63 12.85 5.48
CA HIS A 169 2.04 11.64 6.05
C HIS A 169 3.05 10.94 6.98
N GLN A 170 4.32 10.81 6.61
CA GLN A 170 5.34 10.24 7.51
C GLN A 170 5.43 10.98 8.85
N ARG A 171 5.30 12.31 8.83
CA ARG A 171 5.21 13.11 10.08
C ARG A 171 3.92 12.88 10.83
N LEU A 172 2.78 12.78 10.13
CA LEU A 172 1.50 12.46 10.77
C LEU A 172 1.57 11.14 11.54
N LEU A 173 2.27 10.13 11.04
CA LEU A 173 2.39 8.83 11.72
C LEU A 173 3.02 8.90 13.12
N GLN A 174 3.73 9.97 13.44
CA GLN A 174 4.29 10.20 14.78
C GLN A 174 3.22 10.73 15.77
N HIS A 175 2.04 11.08 15.29
CA HIS A 175 0.96 11.62 16.11
C HIS A 175 0.14 10.49 16.75
N PRO A 176 -0.24 10.59 18.04
CA PRO A 176 -1.04 9.54 18.72
C PRO A 176 -2.37 9.23 18.02
N ARG A 177 -2.96 10.24 17.36
CA ARG A 177 -4.23 10.13 16.61
C ARG A 177 -4.06 9.83 15.12
N ALA A 178 -2.88 9.44 14.66
CA ALA A 178 -2.59 9.30 13.23
C ALA A 178 -3.55 8.35 12.52
N ILE A 179 -3.77 7.16 13.09
CA ILE A 179 -4.58 6.10 12.48
C ILE A 179 -6.04 6.53 12.36
N THR A 180 -6.63 7.05 13.44
CA THR A 180 -8.03 7.48 13.45
C THR A 180 -8.24 8.66 12.51
N ALA A 181 -7.38 9.69 12.61
CA ALA A 181 -7.48 10.86 11.74
C ALA A 181 -7.29 10.52 10.25
N TRP A 182 -6.36 9.62 9.93
CA TRP A 182 -6.15 9.15 8.56
C TRP A 182 -7.36 8.39 8.02
N THR A 183 -7.90 7.43 8.77
CA THR A 183 -9.05 6.63 8.34
C THR A 183 -10.27 7.52 8.09
N THR A 184 -10.56 8.45 9.01
CA THR A 184 -11.65 9.42 8.83
C THR A 184 -11.40 10.33 7.62
N ALA A 185 -10.21 10.90 7.48
CA ALA A 185 -9.89 11.77 6.35
C ALA A 185 -9.99 11.04 5.01
N ARG A 186 -9.55 9.78 4.93
CA ARG A 186 -9.66 8.97 3.71
C ARG A 186 -11.12 8.74 3.36
N ALA A 187 -11.96 8.37 4.32
CA ALA A 187 -13.39 8.18 4.08
C ALA A 187 -14.07 9.47 3.58
N ILE A 188 -13.78 10.61 4.22
CA ILE A 188 -14.31 11.93 3.83
C ILE A 188 -13.84 12.29 2.41
N THR A 189 -12.55 12.20 2.13
CA THR A 189 -11.99 12.62 0.82
C THR A 189 -12.39 11.70 -0.32
N THR A 190 -12.54 10.39 -0.08
CA THR A 190 -13.13 9.48 -1.07
C THR A 190 -14.58 9.85 -1.36
N ARG A 191 -15.40 10.11 -0.33
CA ARG A 191 -16.79 10.53 -0.52
C ARG A 191 -16.88 11.87 -1.24
N TRP A 192 -15.98 12.80 -0.93
CA TRP A 192 -15.89 14.06 -1.65
C TRP A 192 -15.53 13.83 -3.11
N TYR A 193 -14.54 13.01 -3.42
CA TYR A 193 -14.17 12.70 -4.81
C TYR A 193 -15.31 12.07 -5.61
N ASP A 194 -16.07 11.17 -4.98
CA ASP A 194 -17.15 10.44 -5.66
C ASP A 194 -18.43 11.30 -5.82
N HIS A 195 -18.68 12.29 -4.95
CA HIS A 195 -20.00 12.97 -4.89
C HIS A 195 -19.99 14.48 -4.63
N GLN A 196 -18.87 15.12 -4.31
CA GLN A 196 -18.83 16.54 -3.90
C GLN A 196 -17.74 17.33 -4.62
N GLN A 197 -17.93 18.65 -4.73
CA GLN A 197 -17.13 19.45 -5.67
C GLN A 197 -16.04 20.33 -5.05
N HIS A 198 -15.78 20.24 -3.73
CA HIS A 198 -14.88 21.17 -3.02
C HIS A 198 -13.47 21.28 -3.62
N LEU A 199 -12.99 20.22 -4.28
CA LEU A 199 -11.62 20.10 -4.78
C LEU A 199 -11.53 19.62 -6.24
N THR A 200 -12.67 19.61 -6.95
CA THR A 200 -12.82 19.06 -8.31
C THR A 200 -11.74 19.53 -9.25
N HIS A 201 -11.48 20.83 -9.34
CA HIS A 201 -10.50 21.38 -10.28
C HIS A 201 -9.07 20.85 -10.02
N ARG A 202 -8.66 20.79 -8.74
CA ARG A 202 -7.31 20.29 -8.36
C ARG A 202 -7.17 18.81 -8.69
N TRP A 203 -8.19 18.03 -8.38
CA TRP A 203 -8.21 16.59 -8.65
C TRP A 203 -8.21 16.28 -10.15
N HIS A 204 -9.02 16.99 -10.95
CA HIS A 204 -9.03 16.83 -12.41
C HIS A 204 -7.69 17.24 -13.04
N THR A 205 -7.11 18.35 -12.59
CA THR A 205 -5.78 18.78 -13.06
C THR A 205 -4.72 17.71 -12.78
N ARG A 206 -4.70 17.17 -11.55
CA ARG A 206 -3.77 16.13 -11.15
C ARG A 206 -3.97 14.83 -11.91
N LEU A 207 -5.22 14.39 -12.07
CA LEU A 207 -5.57 13.21 -12.86
C LEU A 207 -5.10 13.36 -14.32
N THR A 208 -5.31 14.54 -14.92
CA THR A 208 -4.87 14.84 -16.30
C THR A 208 -3.35 14.73 -16.43
N ARG A 209 -2.59 15.31 -15.50
CA ARG A 209 -1.12 15.18 -15.48
C ARG A 209 -0.65 13.73 -15.32
N LEU A 210 -1.30 12.98 -14.43
CA LEU A 210 -0.99 11.56 -14.23
C LEU A 210 -1.28 10.73 -15.49
N CYS A 211 -2.40 10.96 -16.17
CA CYS A 211 -2.74 10.27 -17.42
C CYS A 211 -1.76 10.62 -18.54
N ALA A 212 -1.41 11.91 -18.70
CA ALA A 212 -0.44 12.35 -19.69
C ALA A 212 0.94 11.71 -19.52
N ALA A 213 1.41 11.58 -18.26
CA ALA A 213 2.68 10.93 -17.96
C ALA A 213 2.63 9.38 -18.00
N ASN A 214 1.43 8.80 -18.01
CA ASN A 214 1.20 7.35 -17.89
C ASN A 214 0.10 6.89 -18.85
N PRO A 215 0.39 6.76 -20.16
CA PRO A 215 -0.61 6.36 -21.15
C PRO A 215 -1.28 5.00 -20.85
N HIS A 216 -0.59 4.10 -20.14
CA HIS A 216 -1.17 2.82 -19.75
C HIS A 216 -2.40 2.96 -18.82
N LEU A 217 -2.56 4.08 -18.11
CA LEU A 217 -3.74 4.31 -17.27
C LEU A 217 -5.04 4.40 -18.08
N THR A 218 -4.97 4.82 -19.34
CA THR A 218 -6.15 4.93 -20.23
C THR A 218 -6.41 3.65 -21.02
N THR A 219 -5.46 2.71 -21.04
CA THR A 219 -5.55 1.46 -21.80
C THR A 219 -5.67 0.22 -20.92
N THR A 220 -5.61 0.36 -19.58
CA THR A 220 -5.65 -0.78 -18.66
C THR A 220 -7.07 -1.23 -18.36
N GLY A 221 -7.51 -2.30 -19.04
CA GLY A 221 -8.76 -2.98 -18.76
C GLY A 221 -10.01 -2.10 -18.91
N SER A 222 -11.08 -2.44 -18.21
CA SER A 222 -12.37 -1.72 -18.25
C SER A 222 -12.50 -0.61 -17.19
N ALA A 223 -11.50 -0.45 -16.31
CA ALA A 223 -11.55 0.53 -15.24
C ALA A 223 -11.13 1.92 -15.74
N SER A 224 -11.89 2.96 -15.36
CA SER A 224 -11.55 4.32 -15.73
C SER A 224 -10.25 4.79 -15.05
N PRO A 225 -9.46 5.69 -15.68
CA PRO A 225 -8.30 6.30 -15.05
C PRO A 225 -8.64 6.98 -13.71
N ALA A 226 -9.84 7.57 -13.63
CA ALA A 226 -10.35 8.21 -12.42
C ALA A 226 -10.49 7.23 -11.26
N LEU A 227 -10.86 5.97 -11.53
CA LEU A 227 -10.92 4.91 -10.52
C LEU A 227 -9.53 4.38 -10.18
N LEU A 228 -8.73 4.05 -11.19
CA LEU A 228 -7.39 3.47 -11.02
C LEU A 228 -6.43 4.41 -10.28
N ALA A 229 -6.51 5.72 -10.54
CA ALA A 229 -5.64 6.72 -9.92
C ALA A 229 -6.27 7.41 -8.70
N ARG A 230 -7.51 7.08 -8.30
CA ARG A 230 -8.26 7.80 -7.25
C ARG A 230 -7.43 8.07 -6.00
N ASP A 231 -6.82 7.02 -5.46
CA ASP A 231 -6.06 7.14 -4.22
C ASP A 231 -4.84 8.06 -4.36
N LEU A 232 -4.19 8.12 -5.54
CA LEU A 232 -3.16 9.13 -5.81
C LEU A 232 -3.77 10.52 -5.95
N VAL A 233 -4.89 10.62 -6.65
CA VAL A 233 -5.55 11.89 -6.92
C VAL A 233 -6.01 12.55 -5.64
N ILE A 234 -6.54 11.84 -4.65
CA ILE A 234 -7.00 12.45 -3.40
C ILE A 234 -5.90 12.56 -2.33
N TYR A 235 -4.77 11.86 -2.50
CA TYR A 235 -3.74 11.69 -1.47
C TYR A 235 -3.29 12.98 -0.78
N PRO A 236 -2.95 14.07 -1.51
CA PRO A 236 -2.48 15.30 -0.86
C PRO A 236 -3.52 15.91 0.07
N GLU A 237 -4.78 15.98 -0.37
CA GLU A 237 -5.86 16.54 0.43
C GLU A 237 -6.28 15.60 1.57
N THR A 238 -6.19 14.28 1.38
CA THR A 238 -6.37 13.30 2.47
C THR A 238 -5.34 13.51 3.58
N VAL A 239 -4.06 13.68 3.23
CA VAL A 239 -3.00 13.92 4.22
C VAL A 239 -3.19 15.27 4.94
N ALA A 240 -3.53 16.32 4.19
CA ALA A 240 -3.78 17.65 4.77
C ALA A 240 -4.97 17.62 5.75
N LEU A 241 -6.07 16.97 5.37
CA LEU A 241 -7.24 16.79 6.22
C LEU A 241 -6.90 15.95 7.45
N ALA A 242 -6.21 14.81 7.28
CA ALA A 242 -5.83 13.96 8.41
C ALA A 242 -4.96 14.70 9.43
N ARG A 243 -4.03 15.54 8.97
CA ARG A 243 -3.22 16.41 9.85
C ARG A 243 -4.06 17.45 10.57
N ALA A 244 -5.04 18.06 9.89
CA ALA A 244 -5.95 19.01 10.52
C ALA A 244 -6.78 18.31 11.60
N LEU A 245 -7.41 17.17 11.29
CA LEU A 245 -8.20 16.38 12.23
C LEU A 245 -7.38 15.91 13.44
N ALA A 246 -6.14 15.49 13.22
CA ALA A 246 -5.24 15.07 14.30
C ALA A 246 -4.90 16.22 15.25
N ALA A 247 -4.75 17.45 14.73
CA ALA A 247 -4.38 18.65 15.48
C ALA A 247 -5.58 19.33 16.17
N LEU A 248 -6.81 18.91 15.91
CA LEU A 248 -7.96 19.51 16.57
C LEU A 248 -7.94 19.22 18.09
N PRO A 249 -8.20 20.22 18.94
CA PRO A 249 -8.26 20.02 20.39
C PRO A 249 -9.41 19.08 20.77
N ASN A 250 -9.22 18.35 21.88
CA ASN A 250 -10.17 17.36 22.44
C ASN A 250 -11.32 17.98 23.25
N ARG A 251 -11.47 19.32 23.31
CA ARG A 251 -12.37 19.97 24.28
C ARG A 251 -13.85 19.95 23.87
N PRO A 252 -14.78 19.91 24.85
CA PRO A 252 -16.22 19.68 24.63
C PRO A 252 -17.00 20.85 24.02
N HIS A 253 -16.38 22.03 23.81
CA HIS A 253 -17.02 23.17 23.15
C HIS A 253 -16.23 23.56 21.89
N ARG A 254 -16.24 22.65 20.92
CA ARG A 254 -15.77 22.96 19.56
C ARG A 254 -16.86 23.75 18.85
N ASP A 255 -16.56 25.01 18.51
CA ASP A 255 -17.28 25.67 17.44
C ASP A 255 -16.94 24.96 16.13
N THR A 256 -17.98 24.44 15.47
CA THR A 256 -17.85 23.75 14.18
C THR A 256 -17.26 24.70 13.14
N ASP A 257 -17.59 25.99 13.22
CA ASP A 257 -17.13 26.99 12.25
C ASP A 257 -15.63 27.26 12.39
N ASP A 258 -15.10 27.33 13.62
CA ASP A 258 -13.65 27.44 13.86
C ASP A 258 -12.88 26.23 13.34
N ALA A 259 -13.41 25.02 13.56
CA ALA A 259 -12.81 23.80 13.05
C ALA A 259 -12.82 23.76 11.52
N LEU A 260 -13.93 24.19 10.89
CA LEU A 260 -14.04 24.29 9.43
C LEU A 260 -13.09 25.35 8.87
N ASN A 261 -12.91 26.48 9.54
CA ASN A 261 -11.94 27.53 9.14
C ASN A 261 -10.50 27.01 9.19
N LEU A 262 -10.12 26.30 10.27
CA LEU A 262 -8.81 25.68 10.37
C LEU A 262 -8.59 24.64 9.26
N ILE A 263 -9.59 23.80 8.98
CA ILE A 263 -9.51 22.77 7.95
C ILE A 263 -9.42 23.41 6.55
N ALA A 264 -10.24 24.43 6.27
CA ALA A 264 -10.18 25.18 5.02
C ALA A 264 -8.77 25.76 4.79
N HIS A 265 -8.21 26.41 5.81
CA HIS A 265 -6.85 26.95 5.74
C HIS A 265 -5.81 25.85 5.48
N ARG A 266 -5.89 24.70 6.16
CA ARG A 266 -4.97 23.57 5.96
C ARG A 266 -5.10 22.92 4.58
N LEU A 267 -6.28 22.96 3.98
CA LEU A 267 -6.53 22.52 2.60
C LEU A 267 -6.16 23.61 1.57
N GLY A 268 -5.74 24.80 2.00
CA GLY A 268 -5.47 25.94 1.12
C GLY A 268 -6.74 26.42 0.41
N LEU A 269 -7.88 26.35 1.08
CA LEU A 269 -9.17 26.85 0.62
C LEU A 269 -9.46 28.17 1.33
N THR A 270 -10.07 29.12 0.62
CA THR A 270 -10.52 30.39 1.20
C THR A 270 -11.64 30.17 2.22
N ARG A 271 -12.55 29.24 1.92
CA ARG A 271 -13.64 28.83 2.80
C ARG A 271 -14.03 27.39 2.48
N LEU A 272 -14.57 26.70 3.49
CA LEU A 272 -15.22 25.40 3.32
C LEU A 272 -16.65 25.52 3.87
N THR A 273 -17.65 25.41 2.99
CA THR A 273 -19.07 25.48 3.36
C THR A 273 -19.74 24.14 3.09
N PRO A 274 -19.49 23.12 3.93
CA PRO A 274 -20.08 21.81 3.75
C PRO A 274 -21.59 21.86 4.03
N SER A 275 -22.36 21.15 3.20
CA SER A 275 -23.80 20.95 3.42
C SER A 275 -24.05 20.18 4.73
N ALA A 276 -25.29 20.16 5.21
CA ALA A 276 -25.66 19.45 6.45
C ALA A 276 -25.26 17.96 6.43
N ASN A 277 -25.35 17.33 5.26
CA ASN A 277 -25.06 15.91 5.05
C ASN A 277 -23.61 15.64 4.62
N ASP A 278 -22.74 16.66 4.60
CA ASP A 278 -21.34 16.47 4.26
C ASP A 278 -20.66 15.60 5.34
N PRO A 279 -19.88 14.56 4.96
CA PRO A 279 -19.26 13.65 5.91
C PRO A 279 -18.31 14.36 6.90
N LEU A 280 -17.67 15.46 6.51
CA LEU A 280 -16.86 16.25 7.44
C LEU A 280 -17.73 16.96 8.49
N ARG A 281 -18.84 17.58 8.06
CA ARG A 281 -19.74 18.27 8.97
C ARG A 281 -20.38 17.30 9.96
N VAL A 282 -20.84 16.15 9.46
CA VAL A 282 -21.36 15.05 10.29
C VAL A 282 -20.32 14.60 11.31
N PHE A 283 -19.07 14.37 10.88
CA PHE A 283 -17.99 13.97 11.80
C PHE A 283 -17.74 15.01 12.90
N LEU A 284 -17.70 16.30 12.55
CA LEU A 284 -17.44 17.39 13.50
C LEU A 284 -18.58 17.60 14.51
N THR A 285 -19.83 17.31 14.11
CA THR A 285 -21.00 17.46 14.99
C THR A 285 -21.27 16.23 15.86
N HIS A 286 -20.98 15.01 15.37
CA HIS A 286 -21.28 13.76 16.07
C HIS A 286 -20.18 13.30 17.04
N THR A 287 -18.97 13.84 16.97
CA THR A 287 -17.89 13.54 17.94
C THR A 287 -18.03 14.28 19.28
N ARG A 288 -19.28 14.62 19.67
CA ARG A 288 -19.65 15.37 20.89
C ARG A 288 -20.05 14.48 22.09
N HIS A 289 -19.74 13.19 22.06
CA HIS A 289 -20.05 12.25 23.14
C HIS A 289 -18.79 11.61 23.71
#